data_AF-A0AAE3GVX6-F1
#
_entry.id   AF-A0AAE3GVX6-F1
#
_cell.length_a   1.000
_cell.length_b   1.000
_cell.length_c   1.000
_cell.angle_alpha   90.00
_cell.angle_beta   90.00
_cell.angle_gamma   90.00
#
_symmetry.space_group_name_H-M   'P 1'
#
loop_
_entity.id
_entity.type
_entity.pdbx_description
1 polymer ?
#
loop_
_entity_poly.entity_id
_entity_poly.type
_entity_poly.pdbx_seq_one_letter_code
_entity_poly.pdbx_strand_id
1 'polypeptide(L)' 'METYRKDLDYWFERQQEYQRALKAIESKGEGTESVWKLKGKLEAVEEMIAYLQRRIGS' A
#
# COMPACT_ATOMS: atom_id res chain seq x y z
N MET A 1 -10.60 19.53 -0.95
CA MET A 1 -9.89 18.74 -1.98
C MET A 1 -8.40 18.60 -1.68
N GLU A 2 -7.70 19.66 -1.26
CA GLU A 2 -6.25 19.59 -1.01
C GLU A 2 -5.85 18.51 0.03
N THR A 3 -6.64 18.31 1.08
CA THR A 3 -6.42 17.28 2.11
C THR A 3 -6.45 15.87 1.53
N TYR A 4 -7.45 15.53 0.72
CA TYR A 4 -7.56 14.19 0.12
C TYR A 4 -6.43 13.88 -0.85
N ARG A 5 -5.91 14.90 -1.54
CA ARG A 5 -4.78 14.74 -2.46
C ARG A 5 -3.48 14.44 -1.69
N LYS A 6 -3.23 15.15 -0.58
CA LYS A 6 -2.11 14.86 0.33
C LYS A 6 -2.23 13.47 0.98
N ASP A 7 -3.43 13.07 1.38
CA ASP A 7 -3.70 11.72 1.86
C ASP A 7 -3.38 10.68 0.78
N LEU A 8 -3.81 10.91 -0.45
CA LEU A 8 -3.56 10.00 -1.56
C LEU A 8 -2.05 9.82 -1.85
N ASP A 9 -1.29 10.93 -1.87
CA ASP A 9 0.18 10.87 -1.99
C ASP A 9 0.81 10.06 -0.85
N TYR A 10 0.40 10.29 0.41
CA TYR A 10 0.86 9.53 1.56
C TYR A 10 0.61 8.02 1.41
N TRP A 11 -0.58 7.62 0.94
CA TRP A 11 -0.90 6.21 0.74
C TRP A 11 -0.13 5.59 -0.43
N PHE A 12 0.17 6.35 -1.48
CA PHE A 12 1.05 5.90 -2.57
C PHE A 12 2.49 5.65 -2.10
N GLU A 13 3.05 6.54 -1.27
CA GLU A 13 4.38 6.33 -0.68
C GLU A 13 4.40 5.05 0.15
N ARG A 14 3.38 4.83 0.99
CA ARG A 14 3.22 3.61 1.79
C ARG A 14 3.08 2.34 0.94
N GLN A 15 2.38 2.41 -0.19
CA GLN A 15 2.27 1.28 -1.12
C GLN A 15 3.65 0.88 -1.66
N GLN A 16 4.46 1.86 -2.08
CA GLN A 16 5.82 1.59 -2.58
C GLN A 16 6.74 1.01 -1.51
N GLU A 17 6.67 1.52 -0.27
CA GLU A 17 7.43 0.98 0.86
C GLU A 17 7.10 -0.50 1.10
N TYR A 18 5.81 -0.85 1.16
CA TYR A 18 5.38 -2.22 1.39
C TYR A 18 5.72 -3.14 0.21
N GLN A 19 5.64 -2.66 -1.04
CA GLN A 19 6.08 -3.45 -2.21
C GLN A 19 7.60 -3.70 -2.19
N ARG A 20 8.41 -2.72 -1.79
CA ARG A 20 9.87 -2.91 -1.63
C ARG A 20 10.18 -3.91 -0.52
N ALA A 21 9.50 -3.79 0.63
CA ALA A 21 9.66 -4.73 1.73
C ALA A 21 9.25 -6.16 1.33
N LEU A 22 8.14 -6.31 0.59
CA LEU A 22 7.69 -7.58 0.08
C LEU A 22 8.74 -8.22 -0.86
N LYS A 23 9.24 -7.46 -1.84
CA LYS A 23 10.29 -7.94 -2.75
C LYS A 23 11.57 -8.34 -2.00
N ALA A 24 11.96 -7.58 -0.99
CA ALA A 24 13.15 -7.88 -0.19
C ALA A 24 13.00 -9.19 0.60
N ILE A 25 11.81 -9.48 1.12
CA ILE A 25 11.52 -10.71 1.87
C ILE A 25 11.36 -11.90 0.92
N GLU A 26 10.62 -11.73 -0.19
CA GLU A 26 10.47 -12.77 -1.23
C GLU A 26 11.83 -13.15 -1.83
N SER A 27 12.73 -12.18 -2.05
CA SER A 27 14.10 -12.42 -2.55
C SER A 27 14.99 -13.21 -1.57
N LYS A 28 14.68 -13.19 -0.27
CA LYS A 28 15.43 -13.95 0.76
C LYS A 28 14.89 -15.37 0.96
N GLY A 29 13.78 -15.73 0.31
CA GLY A 29 13.12 -17.01 0.52
C GLY A 29 12.50 -17.15 1.91
N GLU A 30 12.32 -16.04 2.65
CA GLU A 30 11.67 -16.00 3.97
C GLU A 30 10.15 -16.10 3.78
N GLY A 31 9.69 -17.25 3.30
CA GLY A 31 8.29 -17.59 3.27
C GLY A 31 7.89 -18.15 4.63
N THR A 32 7.00 -17.47 5.36
CA THR A 32 5.92 -18.16 6.08
C THR A 32 4.90 -17.25 6.77
N GLU A 33 5.23 -16.05 7.26
CA GLU A 33 4.23 -15.19 7.92
C GLU A 33 4.35 -13.69 7.56
N SER A 34 5.58 -13.18 7.55
CA SER A 34 5.86 -11.78 7.24
C SER A 34 5.37 -11.35 5.85
N VAL A 35 5.49 -12.25 4.86
CA VAL A 35 4.98 -12.05 3.49
C VAL A 35 3.46 -11.91 3.47
N TRP A 36 2.74 -12.81 4.13
CA TRP A 36 1.28 -12.77 4.21
C TRP A 36 0.78 -11.52 4.92
N LYS A 37 1.44 -11.13 6.02
CA LYS A 37 1.13 -9.91 6.75
C LYS A 37 1.39 -8.65 5.91
N LEU A 38 2.45 -8.64 5.10
CA LEU A 38 2.74 -7.53 4.18
C LEU A 38 1.77 -7.47 3.01
N LYS A 39 1.35 -8.62 2.45
CA LYS A 39 0.33 -8.69 1.41
C LYS A 39 -1.02 -8.15 1.91
N GLY A 40 -1.48 -8.56 3.08
CA GLY A 40 -2.72 -8.02 3.65
C GLY A 40 -2.64 -6.51 3.94
N LYS A 41 -1.47 -5.99 4.33
CA LYS A 41 -1.26 -4.54 4.45
C LYS A 41 -1.29 -3.82 3.10
N LEU A 42 -0.75 -4.42 2.04
CA LEU A 42 -0.80 -3.88 0.69
C LEU A 42 -2.24 -3.79 0.19
N GLU A 43 -3.03 -4.84 0.37
CA GLU A 43 -4.45 -4.86 -0.02
C GLU A 43 -5.22 -3.71 0.67
N ALA A 44 -5.03 -3.53 1.98
CA ALA A 44 -5.68 -2.43 2.71
C ALA A 44 -5.26 -1.03 2.20
N VAL A 45 -3.99 -0.87 1.79
CA VAL A 45 -3.51 0.37 1.18
C VAL A 45 -4.15 0.59 -0.20
N GLU A 46 -4.27 -0.45 -1.02
CA GLU A 46 -4.91 -0.37 -2.33
C GLU A 46 -6.38 0.00 -2.24
N GLU A 47 -7.12 -0.55 -1.26
CA GLU A 47 -8.50 -0.16 -0.99
C GLU A 47 -8.62 1.32 -0.57
N MET A 48 -7.69 1.80 0.26
CA MET A 48 -7.69 3.19 0.72
C MET A 48 -7.36 4.18 -0.43
N ILE A 49 -6.40 3.84 -1.28
CA ILE A 49 -6.09 4.58 -2.51
C ILE A 49 -7.32 4.64 -3.41
N ALA A 50 -7.99 3.50 -3.65
CA ALA A 50 -9.19 3.45 -4.48
C ALA A 50 -10.33 4.29 -3.90
N TYR A 51 -10.54 4.25 -2.58
CA TYR A 51 -11.52 5.09 -1.89
C TYR A 51 -11.22 6.59 -2.06
N LEU A 52 -9.97 7.01 -1.85
CA LEU A 52 -9.56 8.40 -2.00
C LEU A 52 -9.64 8.88 -3.45
N GLN A 53 -9.25 8.04 -4.42
CA GLN A 53 -9.41 8.35 -5.85
C GLN A 53 -10.88 8.57 -6.22
N ARG A 54 -11.80 7.71 -5.73
CA ARG A 54 -13.24 7.89 -5.94
C ARG A 54 -13.75 9.19 -5.32
N ARG A 55 -13.28 9.53 -4.12
CA ARG A 55 -13.66 10.78 -3.42
C ARG A 55 -13.13 12.05 -4.08
N ILE A 56 -11.97 12.00 -4.73
CA ILE A 56 -11.38 13.13 -5.44
C ILE A 56 -12.02 13.30 -6.83
N GLY A 57 -12.39 12.20 -7.48
CA GLY A 57 -13.01 12.20 -8.81
C GLY A 57 -14.55 12.37 -8.80
N SER A 58 -15.20 12.38 -7.62
CA SER A 58 -16.63 12.65 -7.44
C SER A 58 -16.92 14.12 -7.13
#